data_AF-A0A800IQX3-F1
#
_entry.id   AF-A0A800IQX3-F1
#
_cell.length_a   1.000
_cell.length_b   1.000
_cell.length_c   1.000
_cell.angle_alpha   90.00
_cell.angle_beta   90.00
_cell.angle_gamma   90.00
#
_symmetry.space_group_name_H-M   'P 1'
#
loop_
_entity.id
_entity.type
_entity.pdbx_description
1 polymer ?
#
loop_
_entity_poly.entity_id
_entity_poly.type
_entity_poly.pdbx_seq_one_letter_code
_entity_poly.pdbx_strand_id
1 'polypeptide(L)'
;MTMGARISMVVQTETAPYRYVSVEGPIVAREPAQTERDILPMAKRYLGSEMGTAYAAGSSADGSVLIKMKPEKWLSVDYNKR
;
A
#
# COMPACT_ATOMS: atom_id res chain seq x y z
N MET A 1 4.06 10.71 -10.38
CA MET A 1 4.11 11.04 -8.93
C MET A 1 5.49 11.57 -8.59
N THR A 2 5.59 12.78 -8.05
CA THR A 2 6.86 13.45 -7.72
C THR A 2 7.08 13.47 -6.20
N MET A 3 8.34 13.66 -5.77
CA MET A 3 8.65 13.87 -4.35
C MET A 3 7.86 15.06 -3.79
N GLY A 4 7.30 14.91 -2.60
CA GLY A 4 6.47 15.93 -1.95
C GLY A 4 5.04 16.05 -2.48
N ALA A 5 4.70 15.42 -3.61
CA ALA A 5 3.32 15.38 -4.07
C ALA A 5 2.44 14.68 -3.04
N ARG A 6 1.25 15.23 -2.80
CA ARG A 6 0.27 14.64 -1.89
C ARG A 6 -0.52 13.56 -2.61
N ILE A 7 -0.68 12.42 -1.96
CA ILE A 7 -1.52 11.32 -2.44
C ILE A 7 -2.46 10.90 -1.32
N SER A 8 -3.62 10.37 -1.73
CA SER A 8 -4.58 9.73 -0.86
C SER A 8 -4.69 8.24 -1.16
N MET A 9 -4.84 7.41 -0.12
CA MET A 9 -5.14 5.98 -0.25
C MET A 9 -6.37 5.67 0.58
N VAL A 10 -7.27 4.85 0.04
CA VAL A 10 -8.48 4.38 0.73
C VAL A 10 -8.51 2.86 0.75
N VAL A 11 -8.88 2.30 1.88
CA VAL A 11 -9.28 0.90 2.02
C VAL A 11 -10.72 0.90 2.49
N GLN A 12 -11.61 0.23 1.75
CA GLN A 12 -13.04 0.26 1.99
C GLN A 12 -13.67 -1.13 1.89
N THR A 13 -14.73 -1.34 2.68
CA THR A 13 -15.71 -2.39 2.41
C THR A 13 -16.81 -1.78 1.58
N GLU A 14 -16.92 -2.25 0.34
CA GLU A 14 -17.83 -1.70 -0.67
C GLU A 14 -19.25 -2.22 -0.54
N THR A 15 -19.47 -3.29 0.23
CA THR A 15 -20.81 -3.79 0.54
C THR A 15 -21.42 -2.99 1.68
N ALA A 16 -22.73 -2.73 1.59
CA ALA A 16 -23.45 -2.08 2.67
C ALA A 16 -23.58 -3.03 3.89
N PRO A 17 -23.56 -2.49 5.12
CA PRO A 17 -23.25 -1.10 5.47
C PRO A 17 -21.75 -0.77 5.30
N TYR A 18 -21.48 0.33 4.60
CA TYR A 18 -20.14 0.69 4.17
C TYR A 18 -19.22 1.02 5.35
N ARG A 19 -17.92 0.84 5.14
CA ARG A 19 -16.88 1.33 6.05
C ARG A 19 -15.62 1.63 5.27
N TYR A 20 -14.90 2.67 5.66
CA TYR A 20 -13.64 3.01 5.03
C TYR A 20 -12.66 3.63 6.02
N VAL A 21 -11.38 3.52 5.66
CA VAL A 21 -10.31 4.35 6.20
C VAL A 21 -9.56 4.93 5.02
N SER A 22 -9.35 6.23 5.04
CA SER A 22 -8.53 6.95 4.08
C SER A 22 -7.40 7.67 4.79
N VAL A 23 -6.25 7.71 4.12
CA VAL A 23 -5.06 8.42 4.56
C VAL A 23 -4.59 9.34 3.45
N GLU A 24 -4.13 10.53 3.82
CA GLU A 24 -3.50 11.48 2.90
C GLU A 24 -2.16 11.94 3.47
N GLY A 25 -1.16 12.08 2.60
CA GLY A 25 0.14 12.62 2.96
C GLY A 25 1.07 12.81 1.78
N PRO A 26 2.24 13.46 2.00
CA PRO A 26 3.25 13.65 0.96
C PRO A 26 4.01 12.35 0.67
N ILE A 27 4.45 12.19 -0.57
CA ILE A 27 5.46 11.21 -0.95
C ILE A 27 6.81 11.61 -0.34
N VAL A 28 7.37 10.74 0.49
CA VAL A 28 8.64 10.92 1.20
C VAL A 28 9.77 10.06 0.64
N ALA A 29 9.48 9.11 -0.25
CA ALA A 29 10.49 8.44 -1.06
C ALA A 29 9.93 7.97 -2.41
N ARG A 30 10.78 8.03 -3.42
CA ARG A 30 10.55 7.45 -4.75
C ARG A 30 11.87 6.88 -5.25
N GLU A 31 11.97 5.56 -5.27
CA GLU A 31 13.20 4.84 -5.61
C GLU A 31 12.89 3.60 -6.46
N PRO A 32 13.82 3.10 -7.28
CA PRO A 32 13.66 1.79 -7.92
C PRO A 32 13.37 0.73 -6.86
N ALA A 33 12.40 -0.15 -7.15
CA ALA A 33 12.09 -1.26 -6.27
C ALA A 33 13.18 -2.34 -6.34
N GLN A 34 13.33 -3.08 -5.25
CA GLN A 34 14.19 -4.26 -5.19
C GLN A 34 13.39 -5.46 -4.70
N THR A 35 13.60 -6.63 -5.32
CA THR A 35 12.77 -7.82 -5.05
C THR A 35 12.90 -8.26 -3.59
N GLU A 36 14.10 -8.38 -3.07
CA GLU A 36 14.38 -8.88 -1.72
C GLU A 36 14.04 -7.86 -0.64
N ARG A 37 14.32 -6.57 -0.91
CA ARG A 37 14.11 -5.47 0.05
C ARG A 37 12.64 -5.06 0.14
N ASP A 38 11.92 -5.03 -0.99
CA ASP A 38 10.62 -4.38 -1.09
C ASP A 38 9.50 -5.37 -1.47
N ILE A 39 9.66 -6.13 -2.57
CA ILE A 39 8.59 -7.00 -3.08
C ILE A 39 8.32 -8.18 -2.14
N LEU A 40 9.37 -8.90 -1.73
CA LEU A 40 9.24 -10.10 -0.90
C LEU A 40 8.59 -9.81 0.46
N PRO A 41 9.00 -8.79 1.24
CA PRO A 41 8.34 -8.48 2.51
C PRO A 41 6.88 -8.06 2.33
N MET A 42 6.56 -7.28 1.29
CA MET A 42 5.18 -6.88 1.00
C MET A 42 4.32 -8.07 0.58
N ALA A 43 4.83 -8.94 -0.30
CA ALA A 43 4.14 -10.13 -0.77
C ALA A 43 3.86 -11.10 0.38
N LYS A 44 4.84 -11.33 1.27
CA LYS A 44 4.64 -12.14 2.47
C LYS A 44 3.61 -11.56 3.42
N ARG A 45 3.59 -10.24 3.60
CA ARG A 45 2.58 -9.56 4.43
C ARG A 45 1.17 -9.69 3.86
N TYR A 46 1.03 -9.67 2.54
CA TYR A 46 -0.28 -9.68 1.86
C TYR A 46 -0.80 -11.11 1.62
N LEU A 47 0.06 -12.02 1.17
CA LEU A 47 -0.31 -13.38 0.73
C LEU A 47 0.05 -14.47 1.75
N GLY A 48 0.78 -14.15 2.82
CA GLY A 48 1.38 -15.13 3.72
C GLY A 48 2.75 -15.63 3.24
N SER A 49 3.44 -16.40 4.10
CA SER A 49 4.86 -16.76 3.89
C SER A 49 5.11 -17.55 2.60
N GLU A 50 4.35 -18.62 2.37
CA GLU A 50 4.54 -19.53 1.24
C GLU A 50 4.18 -18.86 -0.10
N MET A 51 2.93 -18.43 -0.24
CA MET A 51 2.45 -17.76 -1.45
C MET A 51 3.19 -16.45 -1.73
N GLY A 52 3.57 -15.70 -0.69
CA GLY A 52 4.36 -14.48 -0.85
C GLY A 52 5.77 -14.75 -1.36
N THR A 53 6.41 -15.85 -0.92
CA THR A 53 7.73 -16.27 -1.44
C THR A 53 7.62 -16.69 -2.90
N ALA A 54 6.61 -17.51 -3.23
CA ALA A 54 6.37 -17.95 -4.60
C ALA A 54 6.10 -16.77 -5.55
N TYR A 55 5.27 -15.82 -5.12
CA TYR A 55 4.99 -14.59 -5.86
C TYR A 55 6.26 -13.77 -6.11
N ALA A 56 7.05 -13.52 -5.06
CA ALA A 56 8.27 -12.72 -5.18
C ALA A 56 9.32 -13.38 -6.08
N ALA A 57 9.43 -14.71 -6.05
CA ALA A 57 10.33 -15.45 -6.93
C ALA A 57 9.92 -15.39 -8.41
N GLY A 58 8.61 -15.32 -8.69
CA GLY A 58 8.06 -15.14 -10.03
C GLY A 58 7.94 -13.67 -10.49
N SER A 59 8.28 -12.72 -9.63
CA SER A 59 8.19 -11.28 -9.91
C SER A 59 9.56 -10.68 -10.21
N SER A 60 9.60 -9.67 -11.08
CA SER A 60 10.79 -8.84 -11.29
C SER A 60 10.53 -7.43 -10.78
N ALA A 61 11.49 -6.88 -10.03
CA ALA A 61 11.48 -5.47 -9.65
C ALA A 61 11.91 -4.54 -10.80
N ASP A 62 12.35 -5.09 -11.93
CA ASP A 62 12.75 -4.28 -13.08
C ASP A 62 11.60 -3.39 -13.58
N GLY A 63 11.90 -2.12 -13.83
CA GLY A 63 10.90 -1.09 -14.15
C GLY A 63 9.94 -0.71 -13.01
N SER A 64 9.95 -1.39 -11.87
CA SER A 64 9.08 -1.10 -10.73
C SER A 64 9.64 0.03 -9.86
N VAL A 65 8.73 0.84 -9.30
CA VAL A 65 9.08 1.98 -8.44
C VAL A 65 8.43 1.80 -7.07
N LEU A 66 9.24 1.91 -6.03
CA LEU A 66 8.77 2.00 -4.66
C LEU A 66 8.38 3.44 -4.33
N ILE A 67 7.13 3.62 -3.89
CA ILE A 67 6.62 4.89 -3.38
C ILE A 67 6.36 4.75 -1.89
N LYS A 68 6.96 5.64 -1.08
CA LYS A 68 6.66 5.76 0.35
C LYS A 68 5.94 7.08 0.58
N MET A 69 4.79 7.03 1.25
CA MET A 69 4.05 8.21 1.70
C MET A 69 4.01 8.23 3.23
N LYS A 70 4.12 9.42 3.83
CA LYS A 70 3.96 9.62 5.27
C LYS A 70 2.52 10.10 5.54
N PRO A 71 1.64 9.29 6.16
CA PRO A 71 0.29 9.72 6.47
C PRO A 71 0.29 10.91 7.42
N GLU A 72 -0.48 11.95 7.10
CA GLU A 72 -0.66 13.15 7.92
C GLU A 72 -2.12 13.39 8.28
N LYS A 73 -3.04 13.01 7.40
CA LYS A 73 -4.49 13.13 7.62
C LYS A 73 -5.12 11.75 7.55
N TRP A 74 -6.02 11.48 8.48
CA TRP A 74 -6.80 10.26 8.57
C TRP A 74 -8.28 10.63 8.56
N LEU A 75 -9.06 9.92 7.75
CA LEU A 75 -10.52 10.02 7.75
C LEU A 75 -11.08 8.61 7.66
N SER A 76 -11.86 8.21 8.66
CA SER A 76 -12.52 6.91 8.70
C SER A 76 -14.00 7.07 9.03
N VAL A 77 -14.81 6.18 8.45
CA VAL A 77 -16.23 6.06 8.76
C VAL A 77 -16.59 4.59 8.81
N ASP A 78 -17.44 4.23 9.76
CA ASP A 78 -18.07 2.92 9.84
C ASP A 78 -19.56 3.11 10.01
N TYR A 79 -20.32 2.89 8.93
CA TYR A 79 -21.77 3.07 8.93
C TYR A 79 -22.53 1.97 9.70
N ASN A 80 -21.83 0.99 10.30
CA ASN A 80 -22.42 0.11 11.31
C ASN A 80 -22.57 0.77 12.67
N LYS A 81 -21.77 1.80 12.95
CA LYS A 81 -21.77 2.46 14.26
C LYS A 81 -23.00 3.36 14.36
N ARG A 82 -23.76 3.14 15.42
CA ARG A 82 -24.90 3.99 15.82
C ARG A 82 -24.43 5.12 16.72
#